data_AF-A0A484K3W4-F1
#
_entry.id   AF-A0A484K3W4-F1
#
_cell.length_a   1.000
_cell.length_b   1.000
_cell.length_c   1.000
_cell.angle_alpha   90.00
_cell.angle_beta   90.00
_cell.angle_gamma   90.00
#
_symmetry.space_group_name_H-M   'P 1'
#
loop_
_entity.id
_entity.type
_entity.pdbx_description
1 polymer ?
#
loop_
_entity_poly.entity_id
_entity_poly.type
_entity_poly.pdbx_seq_one_letter_code
_entity_poly.pdbx_strand_id
1 'polypeptide(L)'
;MSSGLRFPTNLFGHPTDDLIIDLNSELSQWGTEPTKSILKISFGHFPLSFSTAASSGSTLKNVFMDQSLSVYLCGHLHTTFGKNLKWLHHLHERHKNPTVEKANEVHDFWEWEMGDWKKNRAMRILAVDRGCISFTDLDLRLGVKGRAIILPTFPLDSRFITDKLLPVGPTFSSHIRALVFSSLQIISVVARIYDSKLRNLILVSESLMEKNGNCSSSRGDLYTSLWDFKAFEDPSPDRFLLQIEAVDIRGRSSFSELRPFSVGGQRAMLTHNWKEFIVMSCQWDALYYPLLWSLCGIILSIPLVPKIILSFSRQHQWTYNKNFYNNRGLTCYARWIMMELCSVQQVWCGVIGYLFYLILCPWLCGQSLAEGERGYMTYRGWAFKSSTKEKTHSVGFPDVMVVVIPHLCFVVLPVLSVIGALVAEAGMHRDSLRLLSGKKEDESDAKKGSDSLIHGKNCNSIMGLLCARWIRKLLLVLCIMICCIHFLSCRALSKAYEMNPFIHFPMYSVAVPLLLVNAIYRTSKAGRGA
;
A
#
# COMPACT_ATOMS: atom_id res chain seq x y z
N MET A 1 25.20 -3.30 -17.05
CA MET A 1 24.05 -2.59 -16.47
C MET A 1 22.81 -3.23 -17.06
N SER A 2 22.05 -4.03 -16.31
CA SER A 2 20.78 -4.57 -16.81
C SER A 2 19.79 -3.41 -16.91
N SER A 3 19.17 -3.26 -18.07
CA SER A 3 18.14 -2.24 -18.26
C SER A 3 16.98 -2.47 -17.27
N GLY A 4 16.61 -1.43 -16.53
CA GLY A 4 15.48 -1.48 -15.61
C GLY A 4 14.15 -1.55 -16.35
N LEU A 5 13.12 -2.12 -15.70
CA LEU A 5 11.76 -2.11 -16.23
C LEU A 5 11.25 -0.67 -16.37
N ARG A 6 10.38 -0.43 -17.35
CA ARG A 6 9.66 0.84 -17.47
C ARG A 6 8.53 0.92 -16.45
N PHE A 7 8.23 2.14 -15.99
CA PHE A 7 7.01 2.42 -15.22
C PHE A 7 5.77 2.01 -16.01
N PRO A 8 4.70 1.45 -15.41
CA PRO A 8 4.47 1.27 -13.96
C PRO A 8 5.06 0.00 -13.33
N THR A 9 5.66 -0.91 -14.11
CA THR A 9 6.22 -2.17 -13.55
C THR A 9 7.68 -2.03 -13.11
N ASN A 10 8.04 -0.90 -12.50
CA ASN A 10 9.33 -0.67 -11.87
C ASN A 10 9.09 -0.05 -10.48
N LEU A 11 8.42 -0.85 -9.66
CA LEU A 11 8.03 -0.53 -8.30
C LEU A 11 8.95 -1.22 -7.29
N PHE A 12 9.53 -2.37 -7.65
CA PHE A 12 10.37 -3.17 -6.77
C PHE A 12 11.84 -3.16 -7.21
N GLY A 13 12.73 -3.13 -6.21
CA GLY A 13 14.13 -3.46 -6.38
C GLY A 13 14.33 -4.97 -6.48
N HIS A 14 15.18 -5.40 -7.41
CA HIS A 14 15.50 -6.81 -7.65
C HIS A 14 16.98 -7.08 -7.35
N PRO A 15 17.36 -7.35 -6.09
CA PRO A 15 18.74 -7.65 -5.74
C PRO A 15 19.18 -8.97 -6.39
N THR A 16 20.40 -9.00 -6.93
CA THR A 16 21.03 -10.23 -7.43
C THR A 16 21.70 -10.99 -6.29
N ASP A 17 21.92 -12.29 -6.46
CA ASP A 17 22.66 -13.08 -5.48
C ASP A 17 24.09 -12.55 -5.28
N ASP A 18 24.75 -12.13 -6.36
CA ASP A 18 26.08 -11.49 -6.30
C ASP A 18 26.07 -10.23 -5.41
N LEU A 19 25.07 -9.36 -5.58
CA LEU A 19 24.93 -8.16 -4.75
C LEU A 19 24.74 -8.51 -3.27
N ILE A 20 23.94 -9.54 -2.97
CA ILE A 20 23.72 -10.01 -1.60
C ILE A 20 25.02 -10.54 -1.00
N ILE A 21 25.79 -11.32 -1.76
CA ILE A 21 27.08 -11.89 -1.33
C ILE A 21 28.09 -10.78 -1.07
N ASP A 22 28.24 -9.85 -2.01
CA ASP A 22 29.16 -8.72 -1.91
C ASP A 22 28.82 -7.85 -0.69
N LEU A 23 27.54 -7.50 -0.53
CA LEU A 23 27.07 -6.69 0.60
C LEU A 23 27.31 -7.38 1.94
N ASN A 24 27.07 -8.68 2.01
CA ASN A 24 27.32 -9.48 3.20
C ASN A 24 28.82 -9.51 3.52
N SER A 25 29.67 -9.69 2.51
CA SER A 25 31.12 -9.67 2.66
C SER A 25 31.61 -8.32 3.20
N GLU A 26 31.20 -7.21 2.58
CA GLU A 26 31.58 -5.86 2.99
C GLU A 26 31.17 -5.53 4.43
N LEU A 27 29.95 -5.89 4.84
CA LEU A 27 29.46 -5.62 6.19
C LEU A 27 30.10 -6.53 7.26
N SER A 28 30.52 -7.74 6.87
CA SER A 28 31.13 -8.72 7.77
C SER A 28 32.54 -8.35 8.22
N GLN A 29 33.29 -7.62 7.37
CA GLN A 29 34.64 -7.15 7.67
C GLN A 29 34.69 -6.27 8.92
N TRP A 30 33.59 -5.58 9.23
CA TRP A 30 33.46 -4.67 10.38
C TRP A 30 32.84 -5.34 11.62
N GLY A 31 32.66 -6.66 11.61
CA GLY A 31 32.11 -7.43 12.74
C GLY A 31 33.15 -8.19 13.57
N THR A 32 34.44 -8.10 13.23
CA THR A 32 35.50 -8.97 13.73
C THR A 32 36.19 -8.48 15.01
N GLU A 33 36.01 -7.21 15.40
CA GLU A 33 36.60 -6.63 16.62
C GLU A 33 35.54 -6.45 17.73
N PRO A 34 35.45 -7.35 18.73
CA PRO A 34 34.41 -7.30 19.77
C PRO A 34 34.52 -6.11 20.74
N THR A 35 35.64 -5.38 20.74
CA THR A 35 35.92 -4.30 21.70
C THR A 35 35.53 -2.91 21.22
N LYS A 36 35.18 -2.73 19.94
CA LYS A 36 34.71 -1.46 19.38
C LYS A 36 33.32 -1.66 18.75
N SER A 37 32.31 -0.99 19.31
CA SER A 37 31.01 -0.90 18.64
C SER A 37 31.15 -0.03 17.39
N ILE A 38 31.04 -0.66 16.21
CA ILE A 38 31.07 0.04 14.92
C ILE A 38 29.64 0.37 14.51
N LEU A 39 29.40 1.65 14.24
CA LEU A 39 28.14 2.11 13.70
C LEU A 39 28.06 1.80 12.20
N LYS A 40 27.09 0.98 11.79
CA LYS A 40 26.89 0.58 10.39
C LYS A 40 25.65 1.26 9.83
N ILE A 41 25.83 2.10 8.80
CA ILE A 41 24.75 2.79 8.08
C ILE A 41 24.80 2.33 6.62
N SER A 42 23.67 1.86 6.10
CA SER A 42 23.52 1.48 4.69
C SER A 42 22.52 2.41 4.00
N PHE A 43 22.71 2.63 2.69
CA PHE A 43 21.83 3.44 1.87
C PHE A 43 21.39 2.67 0.63
N GLY A 44 20.12 2.76 0.29
CA GLY A 44 19.56 2.16 -0.91
C GLY A 44 18.41 2.98 -1.48
N HIS A 45 17.98 2.65 -2.70
CA HIS A 45 16.87 3.37 -3.33
C HIS A 45 15.51 2.92 -2.78
N PHE A 46 15.29 1.61 -2.74
CA PHE A 46 13.99 1.02 -2.39
C PHE A 46 13.88 0.73 -0.89
N PRO A 47 12.71 0.95 -0.27
CA PRO A 47 12.39 0.38 1.02
C PRO A 47 12.48 -1.16 0.97
N LEU A 48 12.74 -1.80 2.10
CA LEU A 48 12.93 -3.26 2.16
C LEU A 48 11.66 -4.04 1.80
N SER A 49 10.49 -3.49 2.11
CA SER A 49 9.18 -4.01 1.67
C SER A 49 8.99 -3.94 0.15
N PHE A 50 9.70 -3.05 -0.53
CA PHE A 50 9.74 -2.89 -1.98
C PHE A 50 11.04 -3.47 -2.59
N SER A 51 11.68 -4.40 -1.90
CA SER A 51 12.80 -5.20 -2.43
C SER A 51 12.40 -6.66 -2.45
N THR A 52 12.61 -7.34 -3.57
CA THR A 52 12.34 -8.77 -3.69
C THR A 52 13.46 -9.60 -3.08
N ALA A 53 13.18 -10.87 -2.81
CA ALA A 53 14.23 -11.85 -2.57
C ALA A 53 15.06 -12.09 -3.84
N ALA A 54 16.36 -12.28 -3.66
CA ALA A 54 17.25 -12.74 -4.71
C ALA A 54 16.91 -14.20 -5.10
N SER A 55 17.51 -14.71 -6.18
CA SER A 55 17.24 -16.08 -6.66
C SER A 55 17.53 -17.17 -5.64
N SER A 56 18.48 -16.95 -4.73
CA SER A 56 18.76 -17.81 -3.58
C SER A 56 17.68 -17.81 -2.48
N GLY A 57 16.71 -16.89 -2.54
CA GLY A 57 15.74 -16.62 -1.48
C GLY A 57 16.26 -15.67 -0.39
N SER A 58 17.50 -15.20 -0.50
CA SER A 58 18.10 -14.23 0.42
C SER A 58 17.52 -12.83 0.19
N THR A 59 17.29 -12.08 1.27
CA THR A 59 16.78 -10.71 1.22
C THR A 59 17.79 -9.73 1.82
N LEU A 60 17.75 -8.47 1.38
CA LEU A 60 18.55 -7.40 1.99
C LEU A 60 18.29 -7.27 3.49
N LYS A 61 17.03 -7.45 3.91
CA LYS A 61 16.64 -7.47 5.33
C LYS A 61 17.42 -8.51 6.12
N ASN A 62 17.56 -9.73 5.60
CA ASN A 62 18.29 -10.80 6.29
C ASN A 62 19.77 -10.41 6.47
N VAL A 63 20.42 -9.92 5.41
CA VAL A 63 21.82 -9.47 5.48
C VAL A 63 22.00 -8.35 6.51
N PHE A 64 21.11 -7.36 6.51
CA PHE A 64 21.19 -6.24 7.46
C PHE A 64 20.97 -6.67 8.91
N MET A 65 20.12 -7.66 9.15
CA MET A 65 19.96 -8.28 10.47
C MET A 65 21.22 -9.03 10.88
N ASP A 66 21.67 -9.96 10.04
CA ASP A 66 22.79 -10.86 10.33
C ASP A 66 24.08 -10.08 10.59
N GLN A 67 24.25 -8.93 9.92
CA GLN A 67 25.42 -8.08 10.05
C GLN A 67 25.29 -6.95 11.09
N SER A 68 24.22 -6.95 11.90
CA SER A 68 23.96 -5.94 12.94
C SER A 68 23.99 -4.50 12.42
N LEU A 69 23.27 -4.23 11.33
CA LEU A 69 23.12 -2.87 10.81
C LEU A 69 22.47 -1.96 11.88
N SER A 70 22.85 -0.69 11.93
CA SER A 70 22.20 0.27 12.85
C SER A 70 21.03 0.99 12.16
N VAL A 71 21.28 1.50 10.95
CA VAL A 71 20.29 2.26 10.18
C VAL A 71 20.40 1.93 8.69
N TYR A 72 19.26 1.69 8.06
CA TYR A 72 19.08 1.66 6.61
C TYR A 72 18.31 2.91 6.15
N LEU A 73 18.96 3.72 5.32
CA LEU A 73 18.39 4.92 4.72
C LEU A 73 17.87 4.60 3.32
N CYS A 74 16.59 4.85 3.06
CA CYS A 74 15.95 4.54 1.78
C CYS A 74 15.08 5.68 1.24
N GLY A 75 14.53 5.50 0.03
CA GLY A 75 13.69 6.48 -0.66
C GLY A 75 12.53 5.83 -1.42
N HIS A 76 12.40 6.16 -2.71
CA HIS A 76 11.42 5.63 -3.67
C HIS A 76 9.96 6.11 -3.49
N LEU A 77 9.43 6.25 -2.27
CA LEU A 77 8.00 6.52 -2.07
C LEU A 77 7.62 8.00 -2.22
N HIS A 78 8.61 8.89 -2.14
CA HIS A 78 8.45 10.33 -2.38
C HIS A 78 7.32 10.96 -1.56
N THR A 79 7.21 10.59 -0.28
CA THR A 79 6.14 10.99 0.66
C THR A 79 4.71 10.60 0.30
N THR A 80 4.48 9.77 -0.73
CA THR A 80 3.14 9.40 -1.21
C THR A 80 2.29 8.73 -0.11
N PHE A 81 2.94 7.99 0.79
CA PHE A 81 2.27 7.20 1.84
C PHE A 81 2.42 7.76 3.26
N GLY A 82 3.12 8.88 3.41
CA GLY A 82 3.43 9.52 4.67
C GLY A 82 4.72 10.33 4.56
N LYS A 83 4.95 11.29 5.46
CA LYS A 83 6.20 12.05 5.49
C LYS A 83 7.21 11.33 6.38
N ASN A 84 8.38 11.03 5.84
CA ASN A 84 9.54 10.52 6.58
C ASN A 84 9.22 9.23 7.35
N LEU A 85 8.88 8.17 6.61
CA LEU A 85 8.47 6.89 7.20
C LEU A 85 9.64 6.26 7.97
N LYS A 86 9.32 5.70 9.14
CA LYS A 86 10.30 5.10 10.04
C LYS A 86 9.75 3.77 10.50
N TRP A 87 10.57 2.74 10.40
CA TRP A 87 10.19 1.38 10.78
C TRP A 87 11.34 0.71 11.50
N LEU A 88 11.03 0.07 12.62
CA LEU A 88 12.01 -0.73 13.34
C LEU A 88 11.83 -2.19 12.92
N HIS A 89 12.90 -2.79 12.40
CA HIS A 89 12.92 -4.22 12.19
C HIS A 89 13.45 -4.89 13.45
N HIS A 90 12.65 -5.79 14.04
CA HIS A 90 12.99 -6.56 15.22
C HIS A 90 12.90 -8.06 14.92
N LEU A 91 13.89 -8.84 15.37
CA LEU A 91 13.91 -10.29 15.23
C LEU A 91 13.09 -10.94 16.37
N HIS A 92 11.76 -11.03 16.23
CA HIS A 92 10.95 -11.81 17.20
C HIS A 92 10.57 -13.22 16.71
N GLU A 93 10.89 -13.61 15.47
CA GLU A 93 10.24 -14.79 14.86
C GLU A 93 11.14 -15.96 14.43
N ARG A 94 12.48 -15.92 14.54
CA ARG A 94 13.30 -16.96 13.88
C ARG A 94 13.86 -18.09 14.74
N HIS A 95 13.81 -18.06 16.07
CA HIS A 95 14.33 -19.16 16.88
C HIS A 95 13.34 -19.67 17.94
N LYS A 96 12.52 -20.65 17.55
CA LYS A 96 11.83 -21.55 18.50
C LYS A 96 12.78 -22.51 19.23
N ASN A 97 14.07 -22.51 18.92
CA ASN A 97 15.12 -23.17 19.70
C ASN A 97 16.28 -22.17 19.90
N PRO A 98 16.28 -21.40 21.01
CA PRO A 98 17.47 -20.67 21.40
C PRO A 98 18.46 -21.69 21.97
N THR A 99 19.55 -21.95 21.27
CA THR A 99 20.76 -22.39 21.97
C THR A 99 21.17 -21.26 22.91
N VAL A 100 21.46 -21.60 24.16
CA VAL A 100 21.65 -20.69 25.31
C VAL A 100 22.69 -19.58 25.05
N GLU A 101 23.55 -19.74 24.06
CA GLU A 101 24.64 -18.80 23.74
C GLU A 101 24.28 -17.76 22.66
N LYS A 102 23.21 -17.94 21.87
CA LYS A 102 22.77 -16.96 20.84
C LYS A 102 21.49 -16.20 21.19
N ALA A 103 20.91 -16.47 22.35
CA ALA A 103 19.65 -15.87 22.80
C ALA A 103 19.76 -14.38 23.18
N ASN A 104 20.99 -13.85 23.32
CA ASN A 104 21.23 -12.52 23.87
C ASN A 104 21.57 -11.44 22.83
N GLU A 105 21.71 -11.78 21.54
CA GLU A 105 21.94 -10.78 20.50
C GLU A 105 20.63 -10.43 19.79
N VAL A 106 19.91 -9.46 20.35
CA VAL A 106 18.78 -8.84 19.64
C VAL A 106 19.36 -7.98 18.51
N HIS A 107 19.16 -8.43 17.27
CA HIS A 107 19.54 -7.69 16.07
C HIS A 107 18.37 -6.83 15.62
N ASP A 108 18.36 -5.59 16.10
CA ASP A 108 17.40 -4.55 15.71
C ASP A 108 18.09 -3.52 14.83
N PHE A 109 17.39 -3.05 13.80
CA PHE A 109 17.86 -1.92 12.99
C PHE A 109 16.70 -1.03 12.53
N TRP A 110 16.98 0.25 12.37
CA TRP A 110 16.02 1.23 11.87
C TRP A 110 16.04 1.29 10.35
N GLU A 111 14.88 1.22 9.72
CA GLU A 111 14.67 1.61 8.33
C GLU A 111 13.98 2.97 8.27
N TRP A 112 14.56 3.87 7.49
CA TRP A 112 14.19 5.26 7.41
C TRP A 112 14.00 5.68 5.94
N GLU A 113 12.75 5.79 5.50
CA GLU A 113 12.41 6.35 4.19
C GLU A 113 12.40 7.86 4.27
N MET A 114 13.12 8.49 3.35
CA MET A 114 13.18 9.93 3.23
C MET A 114 12.16 10.43 2.21
N GLY A 115 11.51 11.55 2.53
CA GLY A 115 10.70 12.27 1.57
C GLY A 115 11.48 12.76 0.35
N ASP A 116 10.79 13.40 -0.59
CA ASP A 116 11.40 13.81 -1.85
C ASP A 116 11.86 15.27 -1.88
N TRP A 117 13.06 15.46 -2.42
CA TRP A 117 13.58 16.77 -2.74
C TRP A 117 12.85 17.43 -3.92
N LYS A 118 12.43 16.64 -4.92
CA LYS A 118 11.94 17.15 -6.22
C LYS A 118 10.65 17.94 -6.09
N LYS A 119 9.64 17.37 -5.43
CA LYS A 119 8.35 18.02 -5.19
C LYS A 119 8.34 18.59 -3.78
N ASN A 120 8.43 17.76 -2.74
CA ASN A 120 8.15 18.24 -1.38
C ASN A 120 9.27 19.03 -0.72
N ARG A 121 10.48 19.06 -1.30
CA ARG A 121 11.66 19.78 -0.74
C ARG A 121 11.94 19.34 0.70
N ALA A 122 11.69 18.07 0.99
CA ALA A 122 12.02 17.46 2.25
C ALA A 122 13.52 17.13 2.30
N MET A 123 14.13 17.31 3.47
CA MET A 123 15.55 17.03 3.71
C MET A 123 15.73 16.50 5.13
N ARG A 124 16.61 15.50 5.32
CA ARG A 124 17.04 15.06 6.64
C ARG A 124 18.48 15.47 6.87
N ILE A 125 18.79 15.96 8.06
CA ILE A 125 20.17 16.09 8.54
C ILE A 125 20.40 14.98 9.55
N LEU A 126 21.41 14.16 9.29
CA LEU A 126 21.88 13.10 10.19
C LEU A 126 23.16 13.57 10.89
N ALA A 127 23.26 13.35 12.20
CA ALA A 127 24.50 13.55 12.95
C ALA A 127 24.90 12.26 13.66
N VAL A 128 26.18 11.91 13.52
CA VAL A 128 26.82 10.82 14.25
C VAL A 128 27.69 11.44 15.33
N ASP A 129 27.37 11.14 16.59
CA ASP A 129 28.03 11.71 17.76
C ASP A 129 28.53 10.57 18.66
N ARG A 130 29.81 10.23 18.53
CA ARG A 130 30.49 9.15 19.27
C ARG A 130 29.73 7.82 19.25
N GLY A 131 29.22 7.45 18.07
CA GLY A 131 28.47 6.22 17.84
C GLY A 131 26.95 6.35 18.00
N CYS A 132 26.45 7.43 18.58
CA CYS A 132 25.02 7.74 18.57
C CYS A 132 24.58 8.31 17.22
N ILE A 133 23.39 7.95 16.77
CA ILE A 133 22.74 8.59 15.63
C ILE A 133 21.62 9.49 16.13
N SER A 134 21.61 10.73 15.65
CA SER A 134 20.51 11.67 15.80
C SER A 134 20.17 12.27 14.45
N PHE A 135 18.94 12.75 14.27
CA PHE A 135 18.53 13.37 13.02
C PHE A 135 17.44 14.41 13.23
N THR A 136 17.27 15.29 12.23
CA THR A 136 16.13 16.21 12.13
C THR A 136 15.60 16.20 10.70
N ASP A 137 14.28 16.20 10.58
CA ASP A 137 13.56 16.24 9.31
C ASP A 137 13.09 17.67 9.02
N LEU A 138 13.37 18.16 7.82
CA LEU A 138 13.10 19.53 7.40
C LEU A 138 12.15 19.54 6.21
N ASP A 139 11.13 20.40 6.29
CA ASP A 139 10.27 20.76 5.15
C ASP A 139 10.61 22.18 4.71
N LEU A 140 11.44 22.30 3.65
CA LEU A 140 11.90 23.62 3.21
C LEU A 140 10.77 24.50 2.64
N ARG A 141 9.60 23.93 2.28
CA ARG A 141 8.45 24.71 1.81
C ARG A 141 7.81 25.52 2.93
N LEU A 142 7.83 25.00 4.16
CA LEU A 142 7.31 25.68 5.35
C LEU A 142 8.20 26.84 5.83
N GLY A 143 9.28 27.12 5.09
CA GLY A 143 10.06 28.34 5.24
C GLY A 143 11.18 28.21 6.27
N VAL A 144 12.30 27.63 5.84
CA VAL A 144 13.60 27.77 6.54
C VAL A 144 14.28 29.11 6.22
N LYS A 145 13.66 29.97 5.39
CA LYS A 145 14.22 31.27 4.99
C LYS A 145 14.45 32.16 6.23
N GLY A 146 15.70 32.17 6.67
CA GLY A 146 16.16 32.95 7.82
C GLY A 146 15.85 32.35 9.19
N ARG A 147 15.50 31.06 9.31
CA ARG A 147 15.43 30.38 10.62
C ARG A 147 16.64 29.48 10.81
N ALA A 148 17.04 29.28 12.05
CA ALA A 148 18.09 28.33 12.40
C ALA A 148 17.54 26.90 12.35
N ILE A 149 18.35 25.97 11.86
CA ILE A 149 18.07 24.54 11.93
C ILE A 149 18.76 24.00 13.16
N ILE A 150 18.00 23.33 14.04
CA ILE A 150 18.51 22.84 15.31
C ILE A 150 18.41 21.32 15.31
N LEU A 151 19.56 20.65 15.42
CA LEU A 151 19.68 19.21 15.51
C LEU A 151 20.28 18.85 16.86
N PRO A 152 19.46 18.53 17.88
CA PRO A 152 20.00 18.06 19.14
C PRO A 152 20.62 16.66 18.97
N THR A 153 21.87 16.49 19.38
CA THR A 153 22.63 15.24 19.25
C THR A 153 22.59 14.40 20.52
N PHE A 154 22.40 15.01 21.69
CA PHE A 154 22.21 14.32 22.96
C PHE A 154 21.46 15.21 23.98
N PRO A 155 20.61 14.65 24.88
CA PRO A 155 20.16 13.25 24.95
C PRO A 155 19.38 12.81 23.70
N LEU A 156 19.40 11.52 23.39
CA LEU A 156 18.74 10.98 22.19
C LEU A 156 17.22 11.01 22.32
N ASP A 157 16.55 11.08 21.17
CA ASP A 157 15.10 10.93 21.12
C ASP A 157 14.74 9.48 21.48
N SER A 158 14.06 9.30 22.61
CA SER A 158 13.77 7.96 23.16
C SER A 158 12.92 7.09 22.23
N ARG A 159 12.24 7.67 21.24
CA ARG A 159 11.47 6.93 20.23
C ARG A 159 12.36 6.20 19.22
N PHE A 160 13.62 6.64 19.06
CA PHE A 160 14.54 6.15 18.03
C PHE A 160 15.80 5.49 18.60
N ILE A 161 15.82 5.21 19.90
CA ILE A 161 16.93 4.48 20.55
C ILE A 161 16.86 3.00 20.17
N THR A 162 18.03 2.41 19.94
CA THR A 162 18.26 0.96 19.87
C THR A 162 19.29 0.61 20.94
N ASP A 163 19.21 -0.57 21.55
CA ASP A 163 20.07 -1.00 22.67
C ASP A 163 21.58 -0.88 22.38
N LYS A 164 21.97 -0.91 21.10
CA LYS A 164 23.36 -0.78 20.62
C LYS A 164 23.89 0.67 20.53
N LEU A 165 23.02 1.68 20.60
CA LEU A 165 23.34 3.08 20.29
C LEU A 165 23.63 3.96 21.52
N LEU A 166 23.60 3.40 22.74
CA LEU A 166 23.80 4.17 23.97
C LEU A 166 25.28 4.10 24.44
N PRO A 167 26.02 5.23 24.50
CA PRO A 167 27.34 5.27 25.08
C PRO A 167 27.21 5.27 26.59
N VAL A 168 27.68 4.21 27.23
CA VAL A 168 27.63 4.00 28.69
C VAL A 168 28.79 4.75 29.37
N GLY A 169 28.92 6.05 29.10
CA GLY A 169 29.98 6.90 29.65
C GLY A 169 29.41 8.07 30.46
N PRO A 170 29.68 8.19 31.78
CA PRO A 170 29.15 9.29 32.59
C PRO A 170 29.61 10.68 32.10
N THR A 171 30.76 10.75 31.43
CA THR A 171 31.29 11.97 30.81
C THR A 171 30.58 12.35 29.50
N PHE A 172 29.95 11.39 28.82
CA PHE A 172 29.14 11.64 27.63
C PHE A 172 27.75 12.15 28.02
N SER A 173 27.16 11.52 29.04
CA SER A 173 25.81 11.85 29.51
C SER A 173 25.72 13.19 30.24
N SER A 174 26.84 13.78 30.65
CA SER A 174 26.87 15.05 31.41
C SER A 174 26.63 16.31 30.59
N HIS A 175 26.50 16.21 29.26
CA HIS A 175 26.29 17.38 28.40
C HIS A 175 25.08 17.20 27.48
N ILE A 176 24.16 18.17 27.50
CA ILE A 176 23.18 18.38 26.42
C ILE A 176 23.95 18.96 25.23
N ARG A 177 23.74 18.42 24.02
CA ARG A 177 24.51 18.79 22.83
C ARG A 177 23.60 18.96 21.63
N ALA A 178 23.89 19.96 20.82
CA ALA A 178 23.13 20.25 19.61
C ALA A 178 23.96 20.95 18.54
N LEU A 179 23.69 20.62 17.28
CA LEU A 179 24.18 21.35 16.13
C LEU A 179 23.15 22.42 15.74
N VAL A 180 23.60 23.66 15.64
CA VAL A 180 22.75 24.78 15.21
C VAL A 180 23.31 25.33 13.90
N PHE A 181 22.54 25.22 12.82
CA PHE A 181 22.90 25.74 11.51
C PHE A 181 22.11 27.02 11.23
N SER A 182 22.79 28.08 10.83
CA SER A 182 22.14 29.35 10.54
C SER A 182 22.90 30.14 9.48
N SER A 183 22.15 30.92 8.70
CA SER A 183 22.70 31.91 7.78
C SER A 183 23.06 33.23 8.47
N LEU A 184 22.54 33.45 9.67
CA LEU A 184 22.79 34.60 10.53
C LEU A 184 23.52 34.16 11.79
N GLN A 185 24.30 35.07 12.38
CA GLN A 185 24.95 34.82 13.66
C GLN A 185 23.90 34.53 14.74
N ILE A 186 24.17 33.49 15.54
CA ILE A 186 23.35 33.09 16.69
C ILE A 186 23.92 33.76 17.94
N ILE A 187 23.06 34.43 18.70
CA ILE A 187 23.43 35.18 19.91
C ILE A 187 23.20 34.38 21.19
N SER A 188 22.22 33.47 21.19
CA SER A 188 21.87 32.66 22.35
C SER A 188 21.28 31.33 21.90
N VAL A 189 21.63 30.28 22.62
CA VAL A 189 21.03 28.95 22.48
C VAL A 189 20.68 28.45 23.86
N VAL A 190 19.44 28.01 24.06
CA VAL A 190 18.90 27.60 25.36
C VAL A 190 18.27 26.22 25.23
N ALA A 191 18.67 25.31 26.12
CA ALA A 191 18.03 24.00 26.29
C ALA A 191 16.93 24.09 27.34
N ARG A 192 15.73 23.63 27.00
CA ARG A 192 14.56 23.56 27.90
C ARG A 192 14.11 22.13 28.07
N ILE A 193 13.88 21.74 29.32
CA ILE A 193 13.37 20.42 29.68
C ILE A 193 11.99 20.59 30.32
N TYR A 194 11.04 19.82 29.81
CA TYR A 194 9.66 19.78 30.28
C TYR A 194 9.35 18.42 30.91
N ASP A 195 8.57 18.41 31.99
CA ASP A 195 7.98 17.20 32.58
C ASP A 195 6.52 17.08 32.12
N SER A 196 6.13 15.91 31.62
CA SER A 196 4.78 15.61 31.12
C SER A 196 3.91 14.79 32.08
N LYS A 197 4.38 14.48 33.30
CA LYS A 197 3.71 13.60 34.27
C LYS A 197 2.23 13.92 34.54
N LEU A 198 1.84 15.19 34.51
CA LEU A 198 0.47 15.66 34.76
C LEU A 198 -0.35 15.91 33.48
N ARG A 199 0.10 15.42 32.32
CA ARG A 199 -0.41 15.80 30.97
C ARG A 199 -0.28 17.29 30.62
N ASN A 200 0.25 18.09 31.54
CA ASN A 200 0.67 19.47 31.31
C ASN A 200 2.18 19.49 31.12
N LEU A 201 2.66 20.28 30.16
CA LEU A 201 4.09 20.51 29.93
C LEU A 201 4.58 21.57 30.93
N ILE A 202 5.24 21.12 31.99
CA ILE A 202 5.81 22.02 33.01
C ILE A 202 7.31 22.15 32.73
N LEU A 203 7.78 23.38 32.54
CA LEU A 203 9.22 23.65 32.41
C LEU A 203 9.92 23.37 33.74
N VAL A 204 10.83 22.39 33.75
CA VAL A 204 11.55 21.96 34.95
C VAL A 204 13.02 22.36 34.94
N SER A 205 13.59 22.63 33.77
CA SER A 205 14.97 23.09 33.64
C SER A 205 15.14 23.96 32.39
N GLU A 206 15.93 25.02 32.54
CA GLU A 206 16.38 25.88 31.47
C GLU A 206 17.89 26.09 31.63
N SER A 207 18.66 25.91 30.55
CA SER A 207 20.12 26.03 30.60
C SER A 207 20.66 26.69 29.34
N LEU A 208 21.54 27.68 29.52
CA LEU A 208 22.25 28.34 28.42
C LEU A 208 23.31 27.39 27.85
N MET A 209 23.34 27.26 26.53
CA MET A 209 24.32 26.42 25.85
C MET A 209 25.47 27.26 25.31
N GLU A 210 26.70 26.80 25.55
CA GLU A 210 27.92 27.44 25.09
C GLU A 210 28.33 26.91 23.71
N LYS A 211 28.83 27.80 22.85
CA LYS A 211 29.37 27.43 21.55
C LYS A 211 30.73 26.75 21.71
N ASN A 212 30.84 25.52 21.25
CA ASN A 212 32.07 24.74 21.24
C ASN A 212 32.79 24.92 19.88
N GLY A 213 33.92 25.64 19.89
CA GLY A 213 34.80 25.85 18.74
C GLY A 213 34.82 27.29 18.22
N ASN A 214 36.01 27.77 17.84
CA ASN A 214 36.28 29.17 17.46
C ASN A 214 36.30 29.43 15.95
N CYS A 215 35.68 28.57 15.13
CA CYS A 215 35.64 28.81 13.69
C CYS A 215 34.59 29.88 13.36
N SER A 216 35.07 31.11 13.08
CA SER A 216 34.26 32.23 12.60
C SER A 216 33.68 32.01 11.20
N SER A 217 34.17 31.01 10.45
CA SER A 217 33.69 30.67 9.10
C SER A 217 32.63 29.58 9.05
N SER A 218 32.34 28.90 10.17
CA SER A 218 31.35 27.81 10.17
C SER A 218 29.93 28.36 10.13
N ARG A 219 29.09 27.79 9.25
CA ARG A 219 27.63 28.05 9.20
C ARG A 219 26.83 27.09 10.09
N GLY A 220 27.52 26.20 10.80
CA GLY A 220 26.94 25.23 11.73
C GLY A 220 27.88 25.01 12.91
N ASP A 221 27.40 25.26 14.13
CA ASP A 221 28.20 25.19 15.34
C ASP A 221 27.63 24.18 16.32
N LEU A 222 28.51 23.55 17.10
CA LEU A 222 28.14 22.68 18.21
C LEU A 222 27.90 23.53 19.45
N TYR A 223 26.74 23.38 20.07
CA TYR A 223 26.39 23.99 21.34
C TYR A 223 26.29 22.92 22.42
N THR A 224 26.83 23.22 23.60
CA THR A 224 26.85 22.27 24.73
C THR A 224 26.43 22.93 26.03
N SER A 225 25.66 22.23 26.86
CA SER A 225 25.32 22.67 28.22
C SER A 225 25.56 21.54 29.20
N LEU A 226 26.16 21.85 30.34
CA LEU A 226 26.21 20.94 31.48
C LEU A 226 24.81 20.78 32.08
N TRP A 227 24.50 19.58 32.56
CA TRP A 227 23.26 19.26 33.26
C TRP A 227 23.46 18.06 34.19
N ASP A 228 22.61 17.95 35.21
CA ASP A 228 22.56 16.77 36.06
C ASP A 228 21.62 15.72 35.47
N PHE A 229 22.15 14.85 34.61
CA PHE A 229 21.36 13.83 33.92
C PHE A 229 20.66 12.85 34.90
N LYS A 230 21.22 12.62 36.09
CA LYS A 230 20.67 11.69 37.08
C LYS A 230 19.32 12.16 37.63
N ALA A 231 19.09 13.47 37.66
CA ALA A 231 17.80 14.04 38.07
C ALA A 231 16.66 13.71 37.09
N PHE A 232 17.00 13.30 35.86
CA PHE A 232 16.06 12.99 34.78
C PHE A 232 16.02 11.47 34.46
N GLU A 233 16.57 10.62 35.32
CA GLU A 233 16.40 9.17 35.23
C GLU A 233 14.98 8.78 35.67
N ASP A 234 14.23 8.14 34.77
CA ASP A 234 12.86 7.68 35.02
C ASP A 234 12.59 6.41 34.20
N PRO A 235 11.79 5.45 34.72
CA PRO A 235 11.40 4.27 33.97
C PRO A 235 10.53 4.59 32.75
N SER A 236 9.81 5.72 32.73
CA SER A 236 8.96 6.15 31.63
C SER A 236 9.80 6.89 30.57
N PRO A 237 9.96 6.32 29.36
CA PRO A 237 10.87 6.88 28.34
C PRO A 237 10.36 8.18 27.68
N ASP A 238 9.12 8.55 27.92
CA ASP A 238 8.41 9.68 27.34
C ASP A 238 8.06 10.80 28.34
N ARG A 239 8.47 10.65 29.61
CA ARG A 239 8.15 11.61 30.67
C ARG A 239 8.78 12.98 30.42
N PHE A 240 10.10 13.01 30.19
CA PHE A 240 10.85 14.25 30.00
C PHE A 240 11.02 14.57 28.52
N LEU A 241 10.78 15.83 28.17
CA LEU A 241 10.90 16.32 26.81
C LEU A 241 11.93 17.43 26.72
N LEU A 242 12.77 17.38 25.69
CA LEU A 242 13.79 18.39 25.38
C LEU A 242 13.31 19.25 24.22
N GLN A 243 13.46 20.56 24.36
CA GLN A 243 13.37 21.52 23.27
C GLN A 243 14.53 22.51 23.34
N ILE A 244 15.13 22.81 22.20
CA ILE A 244 16.21 23.79 22.12
C ILE A 244 15.72 25.00 21.34
N GLU A 245 15.95 26.18 21.89
CA GLU A 245 15.72 27.46 21.23
C GLU A 245 17.06 28.05 20.82
N ALA A 246 17.13 28.57 19.59
CA ALA A 246 18.24 29.39 19.12
C ALA A 246 17.72 30.77 18.69
N VAL A 247 18.36 31.83 19.18
CA VAL A 247 18.02 33.22 18.87
C VAL A 247 19.09 33.81 17.95
N ASP A 248 18.66 34.36 16.80
CA ASP A 248 19.55 35.02 15.85
C ASP A 248 19.87 36.48 16.24
N ILE A 249 20.86 37.09 15.57
CA ILE A 249 21.24 38.49 15.77
C ILE A 249 20.10 39.49 15.49
N ARG A 250 19.04 39.07 14.80
CA ARG A 250 17.83 39.88 14.57
C ARG A 250 16.76 39.67 15.64
N GLY A 251 17.07 38.92 16.71
CA GLY A 251 16.15 38.61 17.81
C GLY A 251 15.07 37.58 17.46
N ARG A 252 15.23 36.81 16.38
CA ARG A 252 14.25 35.78 15.99
C ARG A 252 14.60 34.43 16.61
N SER A 253 13.64 33.88 17.35
CA SER A 253 13.73 32.54 17.91
C SER A 253 13.39 31.45 16.89
N SER A 254 14.21 30.41 16.86
CA SER A 254 13.95 29.15 16.16
C SER A 254 13.93 28.03 17.20
N PHE A 255 13.00 27.10 17.08
CA PHE A 255 12.84 26.01 18.04
C PHE A 255 13.08 24.66 17.36
N SER A 256 13.73 23.73 18.07
CA SER A 256 13.73 22.33 17.70
C SER A 256 12.34 21.72 17.89
N GLU A 257 12.11 20.57 17.27
CA GLU A 257 10.98 19.72 17.64
C GLU A 257 11.07 19.37 19.14
N LEU A 258 9.92 19.40 19.81
CA LEU A 258 9.80 18.92 21.17
C LEU A 258 9.88 17.39 21.13
N ARG A 259 10.91 16.82 21.74
CA ARG A 259 11.17 15.37 21.66
C ARG A 259 11.34 14.75 23.04
N PRO A 260 10.79 13.54 23.28
CA PRO A 260 11.04 12.83 24.52
C PRO A 260 12.48 12.31 24.55
N PHE A 261 13.06 12.18 25.74
CA PHE A 261 14.34 11.53 25.91
C PHE A 261 14.32 10.61 27.14
N SER A 262 15.19 9.60 27.10
CA SER A 262 15.45 8.72 28.23
C SER A 262 16.95 8.64 28.47
N VAL A 263 17.35 8.94 29.69
CA VAL A 263 18.74 8.83 30.15
C VAL A 263 19.14 7.36 30.31
N GLY A 264 18.20 6.54 30.81
CA GLY A 264 18.41 5.10 31.04
C GLY A 264 18.33 4.24 29.77
N GLY A 265 18.15 4.85 28.59
CA GLY A 265 18.07 4.14 27.31
C GLY A 265 16.75 3.42 27.07
N GLN A 266 15.72 3.64 27.89
CA GLN A 266 14.40 3.07 27.65
C GLN A 266 13.81 3.65 26.35
N ARG A 267 13.23 2.78 25.52
CA ARG A 267 12.63 3.16 24.25
C ARG A 267 11.15 3.53 24.42
N ALA A 268 10.77 4.72 23.97
CA ALA A 268 9.37 5.12 23.88
C ALA A 268 8.70 4.46 22.68
N MET A 269 7.43 4.06 22.83
CA MET A 269 6.68 3.44 21.75
C MET A 269 6.37 4.47 20.65
N LEU A 270 6.75 4.13 19.41
CA LEU A 270 6.37 4.91 18.24
C LEU A 270 4.99 4.47 17.76
N THR A 271 4.04 5.41 17.63
CA THR A 271 2.73 5.12 17.07
C THR A 271 2.83 5.09 15.54
N HIS A 272 2.54 3.92 14.95
CA HIS A 272 2.56 3.74 13.50
C HIS A 272 1.15 3.83 12.93
N ASN A 273 1.02 4.50 11.78
CA ASN A 273 -0.24 4.50 11.04
C ASN A 273 -0.39 3.19 10.23
N TRP A 274 -1.63 2.77 9.98
CA TRP A 274 -1.91 1.58 9.16
C TRP A 274 -1.29 1.65 7.76
N LYS A 275 -1.19 2.86 7.18
CA LYS A 275 -0.53 3.08 5.88
C LYS A 275 0.97 2.78 5.95
N GLU A 276 1.60 3.23 7.02
CA GLU A 276 3.04 3.04 7.24
C GLU A 276 3.35 1.56 7.47
N PHE A 277 2.49 0.87 8.23
CA PHE A 277 2.57 -0.57 8.40
C PHE A 277 2.50 -1.31 7.05
N ILE A 278 1.48 -1.02 6.23
CA ILE A 278 1.30 -1.67 4.92
C ILE A 278 2.50 -1.42 4.00
N VAL A 279 3.10 -0.24 4.09
CA VAL A 279 4.14 0.19 3.16
C VAL A 279 5.53 -0.19 3.62
N MET A 280 5.82 -0.25 4.92
CA MET A 280 7.17 -0.53 5.45
C MET A 280 7.33 -1.96 5.99
N SER A 281 6.23 -2.62 6.39
CA SER A 281 6.27 -3.95 7.02
C SER A 281 5.91 -5.08 6.06
N CYS A 282 4.92 -4.87 5.17
CA CYS A 282 4.43 -5.94 4.31
C CYS A 282 5.45 -6.34 3.22
N GLN A 283 5.75 -7.64 3.15
CA GLN A 283 6.54 -8.24 2.07
C GLN A 283 5.62 -8.55 0.88
N TRP A 284 5.56 -7.63 -0.08
CA TRP A 284 4.64 -7.73 -1.21
C TRP A 284 4.97 -8.87 -2.18
N ASP A 285 6.23 -9.27 -2.27
CA ASP A 285 6.68 -10.43 -3.05
C ASP A 285 6.04 -11.73 -2.55
N ALA A 286 6.01 -11.94 -1.23
CA ALA A 286 5.35 -13.07 -0.60
C ALA A 286 3.82 -12.98 -0.68
N LEU A 287 3.25 -11.77 -0.59
CA LEU A 287 1.80 -11.56 -0.57
C LEU A 287 1.13 -11.60 -1.96
N TYR A 288 1.87 -11.33 -3.03
CA TYR A 288 1.29 -11.18 -4.36
C TYR A 288 0.54 -12.44 -4.84
N TYR A 289 1.17 -13.62 -4.79
CA TYR A 289 0.52 -14.85 -5.24
C TYR A 289 -0.70 -15.26 -4.39
N PRO A 290 -0.63 -15.28 -3.04
CA PRO A 290 -1.79 -15.52 -2.20
C PRO A 290 -2.96 -14.57 -2.52
N LEU A 291 -2.68 -13.28 -2.69
CA LEU A 291 -3.68 -12.28 -3.00
C LEU A 291 -4.29 -12.49 -4.40
N LEU A 292 -3.46 -12.74 -5.40
CA LEU A 292 -3.88 -13.03 -6.77
C LEU A 292 -4.79 -14.26 -6.83
N TRP A 293 -4.38 -15.39 -6.25
CA TRP A 293 -5.14 -16.64 -6.31
C TRP A 293 -6.43 -16.55 -5.51
N SER A 294 -6.43 -15.85 -4.36
CA SER A 294 -7.64 -15.56 -3.61
C SER A 294 -8.63 -14.73 -4.43
N LEU A 295 -8.17 -13.63 -5.06
CA LEU A 295 -9.00 -12.80 -5.93
C LEU A 295 -9.54 -13.57 -7.15
N CYS A 296 -8.68 -14.32 -7.84
CA CYS A 296 -9.08 -15.17 -8.96
C CYS A 296 -10.10 -16.23 -8.51
N GLY A 297 -9.90 -16.86 -7.35
CA GLY A 297 -10.83 -17.81 -6.76
C GLY A 297 -12.20 -17.20 -6.48
N ILE A 298 -12.24 -16.01 -5.85
CA ILE A 298 -13.49 -15.27 -5.61
C ILE A 298 -14.18 -14.94 -6.94
N ILE A 299 -13.46 -14.37 -7.89
CA ILE A 299 -14.00 -13.94 -9.19
C ILE A 299 -14.54 -15.14 -10.00
N LEU A 300 -13.83 -16.28 -10.01
CA LEU A 300 -14.28 -17.51 -10.67
C LEU A 300 -15.44 -18.18 -9.95
N SER A 301 -15.52 -18.06 -8.62
CA SER A 301 -16.61 -18.66 -7.84
C SER A 301 -17.98 -18.04 -8.18
N ILE A 302 -18.01 -16.73 -8.47
CA ILE A 302 -19.22 -15.96 -8.80
C ILE A 302 -20.03 -16.62 -9.95
N PRO A 303 -19.46 -16.91 -11.13
CA PRO A 303 -20.18 -17.58 -12.21
C PRO A 303 -20.21 -19.11 -12.13
N LEU A 304 -19.26 -19.77 -11.45
CA LEU A 304 -19.15 -21.24 -11.45
C LEU A 304 -20.03 -21.91 -10.38
N VAL A 305 -20.00 -21.41 -9.13
CA VAL A 305 -20.76 -21.98 -8.01
C VAL A 305 -22.26 -22.06 -8.32
N PRO A 306 -22.92 -21.02 -8.86
CA PRO A 306 -24.34 -21.08 -9.18
C PRO A 306 -24.65 -22.09 -10.28
N LYS A 307 -23.76 -22.25 -11.27
CA LYS A 307 -23.93 -23.21 -12.37
C LYS A 307 -23.83 -24.65 -11.88
N ILE A 308 -22.91 -24.92 -10.96
CA ILE A 308 -22.76 -26.24 -10.30
C ILE A 308 -24.03 -26.55 -9.50
N ILE A 309 -24.49 -25.62 -8.66
CA ILE A 309 -25.74 -25.78 -7.88
C ILE A 309 -26.94 -26.06 -8.80
N LEU A 310 -27.05 -25.33 -9.91
CA LEU A 310 -28.11 -25.53 -10.91
C LEU A 310 -28.04 -26.92 -11.57
N SER A 311 -26.83 -27.42 -11.86
CA SER A 311 -26.64 -28.73 -12.49
C SER A 311 -27.09 -29.88 -11.58
N PHE A 312 -26.81 -29.80 -10.28
CA PHE A 312 -27.24 -30.81 -9.29
C PHE A 312 -28.74 -30.69 -8.91
N SER A 313 -29.36 -29.53 -9.16
CA SER A 313 -30.72 -29.18 -8.69
C SER A 313 -31.78 -29.18 -9.81
N ARG A 314 -31.54 -29.85 -10.94
CA ARG A 314 -32.50 -29.92 -12.08
C ARG A 314 -33.92 -30.33 -11.66
N GLN A 315 -34.06 -31.11 -10.60
CA GLN A 315 -35.34 -31.59 -10.08
C GLN A 315 -36.02 -30.64 -9.08
N HIS A 316 -35.37 -29.56 -8.65
CA HIS A 316 -35.91 -28.56 -7.69
C HIS A 316 -36.09 -27.16 -8.30
N GLN A 317 -35.77 -26.99 -9.59
CA GLN A 317 -35.89 -25.73 -10.33
C GLN A 317 -37.33 -25.18 -10.34
N TRP A 318 -38.33 -26.06 -10.32
CA TRP A 318 -39.77 -25.71 -10.27
C TRP A 318 -40.27 -25.36 -8.86
N THR A 319 -39.85 -26.09 -7.83
CA THR A 319 -40.28 -25.87 -6.44
C THR A 319 -39.63 -24.62 -5.83
N TYR A 320 -38.43 -24.26 -6.29
CA TYR A 320 -37.63 -23.17 -5.72
C TYR A 320 -38.07 -21.77 -6.18
N ASN A 321 -38.50 -21.62 -7.45
CA ASN A 321 -39.12 -20.39 -7.95
C ASN A 321 -40.41 -20.03 -7.18
N LYS A 322 -41.13 -21.05 -6.67
CA LYS A 322 -42.33 -20.88 -5.85
C LYS A 322 -42.01 -20.36 -4.44
N ASN A 323 -40.89 -20.78 -3.84
CA ASN A 323 -40.45 -20.33 -2.51
C ASN A 323 -39.82 -18.92 -2.49
N PHE A 324 -39.30 -18.43 -3.62
CA PHE A 324 -38.78 -17.06 -3.74
C PHE A 324 -39.86 -15.99 -3.50
N TYR A 325 -41.08 -16.23 -3.99
CA TYR A 325 -42.23 -15.34 -3.75
C TYR A 325 -42.64 -15.27 -2.27
N ASN A 326 -42.26 -16.27 -1.46
CA ASN A 326 -42.69 -16.40 -0.08
C ASN A 326 -41.66 -15.89 0.95
N ASN A 327 -40.38 -15.72 0.59
CA ASN A 327 -39.33 -15.31 1.54
C ASN A 327 -38.41 -14.20 0.96
N ARG A 328 -38.59 -12.96 1.43
CA ARG A 328 -37.88 -11.75 0.97
C ARG A 328 -36.56 -11.51 1.72
N GLY A 329 -35.63 -12.45 1.65
CA GLY A 329 -34.27 -12.29 2.20
C GLY A 329 -33.25 -11.76 1.19
N LEU A 330 -32.27 -10.97 1.63
CA LEU A 330 -31.14 -10.49 0.80
C LEU A 330 -30.36 -11.65 0.16
N THR A 331 -30.21 -12.77 0.89
CA THR A 331 -29.54 -14.00 0.44
C THR A 331 -30.32 -14.70 -0.68
N CYS A 332 -31.66 -14.68 -0.63
CA CYS A 332 -32.52 -15.20 -1.69
C CYS A 332 -32.40 -14.37 -2.97
N TYR A 333 -32.34 -13.04 -2.84
CA TYR A 333 -32.16 -12.13 -3.98
C TYR A 333 -30.79 -12.32 -4.65
N ALA A 334 -29.71 -12.38 -3.86
CA ALA A 334 -28.37 -12.66 -4.37
C ALA A 334 -28.30 -14.02 -5.09
N ARG A 335 -28.89 -15.08 -4.49
CA ARG A 335 -28.93 -16.41 -5.11
C ARG A 335 -29.74 -16.45 -6.41
N TRP A 336 -30.82 -15.68 -6.48
CA TRP A 336 -31.64 -15.54 -7.69
C TRP A 336 -30.89 -14.83 -8.82
N ILE A 337 -30.23 -13.69 -8.54
CA ILE A 337 -29.37 -12.98 -9.51
C ILE A 337 -28.32 -13.92 -10.10
N MET A 338 -27.68 -14.72 -9.24
CA MET A 338 -26.65 -15.67 -9.63
C MET A 338 -27.17 -16.82 -10.49
N MET A 339 -28.40 -17.28 -10.23
CA MET A 339 -29.07 -18.30 -11.05
C MET A 339 -29.46 -17.75 -12.43
N GLU A 340 -29.97 -16.52 -12.49
CA GLU A 340 -30.33 -15.87 -13.75
C GLU A 340 -29.10 -15.53 -14.60
N LEU A 341 -27.97 -15.13 -13.99
CA LEU A 341 -26.71 -14.97 -14.73
C LEU A 341 -26.29 -16.26 -15.48
N CYS A 342 -26.58 -17.43 -14.90
CA CYS A 342 -26.31 -18.74 -15.51
C CYS A 342 -27.33 -19.14 -16.59
N SER A 343 -28.47 -18.43 -16.69
CA SER A 343 -29.52 -18.69 -17.68
C SER A 343 -29.14 -18.16 -19.07
N VAL A 344 -28.37 -17.06 -19.12
CA VAL A 344 -27.88 -16.45 -20.36
C VAL A 344 -26.54 -17.08 -20.78
N GLN A 345 -26.61 -18.30 -21.34
CA GLN A 345 -25.44 -19.13 -21.65
C GLN A 345 -24.32 -18.42 -22.44
N GLN A 346 -24.67 -17.55 -23.40
CA GLN A 346 -23.67 -16.83 -24.21
C GLN A 346 -22.89 -15.78 -23.41
N VAL A 347 -23.56 -15.04 -22.52
CA VAL A 347 -22.92 -14.04 -21.65
C VAL A 347 -22.04 -14.76 -20.62
N TRP A 348 -22.54 -15.85 -20.04
CA TRP A 348 -21.79 -16.70 -19.12
C TRP A 348 -20.53 -17.30 -19.78
N CYS A 349 -20.64 -17.86 -20.99
CA CYS A 349 -19.48 -18.39 -21.73
C CYS A 349 -18.46 -17.30 -22.04
N GLY A 350 -18.90 -16.09 -22.42
CA GLY A 350 -18.00 -14.96 -22.66
C GLY A 350 -17.24 -14.54 -21.41
N VAL A 351 -17.94 -14.46 -20.27
CA VAL A 351 -17.33 -14.15 -18.97
C VAL A 351 -16.28 -15.21 -18.58
N ILE A 352 -16.65 -16.49 -18.62
CA ILE A 352 -15.73 -17.59 -18.28
C ILE A 352 -14.52 -17.62 -19.22
N GLY A 353 -14.75 -17.46 -20.53
CA GLY A 353 -13.68 -17.43 -21.53
C GLY A 353 -12.69 -16.28 -21.28
N TYR A 354 -13.18 -15.10 -20.89
CA TYR A 354 -12.32 -13.97 -20.54
C TYR A 354 -11.53 -14.22 -19.25
N LEU A 355 -12.14 -14.83 -18.22
CA LEU A 355 -11.43 -15.17 -16.99
C LEU A 355 -10.30 -16.20 -17.25
N PHE A 356 -10.54 -17.20 -18.09
CA PHE A 356 -9.50 -18.13 -18.51
C PHE A 356 -8.40 -17.45 -19.33
N TYR A 357 -8.75 -16.51 -20.22
CA TYR A 357 -7.77 -15.70 -20.95
C TYR A 357 -6.82 -14.96 -19.99
N LEU A 358 -7.35 -14.35 -18.91
CA LEU A 358 -6.53 -13.63 -17.93
C LEU A 358 -5.54 -14.54 -17.18
N ILE A 359 -5.80 -15.85 -17.08
CA ILE A 359 -4.91 -16.79 -16.39
C ILE A 359 -3.95 -17.48 -17.36
N LEU A 360 -4.42 -17.83 -18.56
CA LEU A 360 -3.69 -18.69 -19.49
C LEU A 360 -2.89 -17.93 -20.54
N CYS A 361 -3.31 -16.71 -20.89
CA CYS A 361 -2.75 -15.97 -22.03
C CYS A 361 -1.97 -14.74 -21.57
N PRO A 362 -1.01 -14.26 -22.38
CA PRO A 362 -0.37 -12.98 -22.14
C PRO A 362 -1.37 -11.84 -22.31
N TRP A 363 -1.27 -10.86 -21.41
CA TRP A 363 -2.16 -9.69 -21.38
C TRP A 363 -1.66 -8.62 -22.35
N LEU A 364 -0.35 -8.40 -22.38
CA LEU A 364 0.31 -7.32 -23.12
C LEU A 364 1.54 -7.87 -23.87
N CYS A 365 1.83 -7.33 -25.06
CA CYS A 365 3.08 -7.54 -25.80
C CYS A 365 3.75 -6.20 -26.10
N GLY A 366 4.91 -5.89 -25.53
CA GLY A 366 5.50 -4.55 -25.65
C GLY A 366 6.96 -4.47 -25.27
N GLN A 367 7.52 -3.26 -25.34
CA GLN A 367 8.89 -2.98 -24.90
C GLN A 367 8.87 -2.63 -23.41
N SER A 368 9.22 -3.60 -22.55
CA SER A 368 9.21 -3.44 -21.10
C SER A 368 10.56 -3.01 -20.53
N LEU A 369 11.66 -3.29 -21.25
CA LEU A 369 13.01 -2.84 -20.90
C LEU A 369 13.34 -1.51 -21.57
N ALA A 370 14.27 -0.76 -20.98
CA ALA A 370 14.78 0.47 -21.58
C ALA A 370 15.46 0.22 -22.94
N GLU A 371 16.06 -0.96 -23.16
CA GLU A 371 16.85 -1.33 -24.35
C GLU A 371 16.02 -1.86 -25.53
N GLY A 372 14.67 -1.78 -25.46
CA GLY A 372 13.81 -1.98 -26.63
C GLY A 372 13.48 -3.44 -26.99
N GLU A 373 13.89 -4.41 -26.17
CA GLU A 373 13.48 -5.81 -26.35
C GLU A 373 11.97 -6.00 -26.13
N ARG A 374 11.34 -6.79 -27.00
CA ARG A 374 9.90 -7.11 -26.91
C ARG A 374 9.67 -8.29 -25.97
N GLY A 375 8.90 -8.06 -24.93
CA GLY A 375 8.43 -9.08 -23.99
C GLY A 375 6.91 -9.23 -23.99
N TYR A 376 6.44 -10.32 -23.39
CA TYR A 376 5.03 -10.57 -23.14
C TYR A 376 4.75 -10.52 -21.63
N MET A 377 3.78 -9.71 -21.22
CA MET A 377 3.37 -9.62 -19.82
C MET A 377 2.32 -10.70 -19.51
N THR A 378 2.57 -11.45 -18.45
CA THR A 378 1.64 -12.41 -17.86
C THR A 378 1.38 -12.04 -16.40
N TYR A 379 0.49 -12.77 -15.72
CA TYR A 379 0.33 -12.62 -14.27
C TYR A 379 1.59 -12.99 -13.47
N ARG A 380 2.57 -13.69 -14.08
CA ARG A 380 3.82 -14.08 -13.42
C ARG A 380 4.94 -13.04 -13.56
N GLY A 381 4.73 -12.01 -14.39
CA GLY A 381 5.80 -11.09 -14.80
C GLY A 381 5.91 -10.96 -16.32
N TRP A 382 6.94 -10.24 -16.74
CA TRP A 382 7.37 -10.11 -18.13
C TRP A 382 8.23 -11.29 -18.54
N ALA A 383 7.78 -12.02 -19.56
CA ALA A 383 8.54 -13.10 -20.18
C ALA A 383 9.20 -12.58 -21.47
N PHE A 384 10.51 -12.75 -21.58
CA PHE A 384 11.29 -12.43 -22.77
C PHE A 384 11.58 -13.71 -23.57
N LYS A 385 11.66 -13.59 -24.90
CA LYS A 385 12.14 -14.69 -25.74
C LYS A 385 13.66 -14.75 -25.65
N SER A 386 14.18 -15.64 -24.80
CA SER A 386 15.61 -15.97 -24.82
C SER A 386 15.95 -16.65 -26.15
N SER A 387 17.10 -16.29 -26.74
CA SER A 387 17.65 -16.93 -27.94
C SER A 387 18.22 -18.34 -27.65
N THR A 388 18.47 -18.64 -26.38
CA THR A 388 18.97 -19.95 -25.90
C THR A 388 17.87 -20.69 -25.16
N LYS A 389 17.81 -22.02 -25.32
CA LYS A 389 16.82 -22.97 -24.75
C LYS A 389 16.90 -23.10 -23.20
N GLU A 390 17.24 -22.04 -22.50
CA GLU A 390 17.16 -21.98 -21.05
C GLU A 390 15.95 -21.15 -20.63
N LYS A 391 15.32 -21.59 -19.54
CA LYS A 391 14.00 -21.20 -19.02
C LYS A 391 13.69 -19.71 -19.25
N THR A 392 12.48 -19.42 -19.73
CA THR A 392 11.95 -18.05 -19.80
C THR A 392 12.00 -17.41 -18.41
N HIS A 393 13.01 -16.57 -18.16
CA HIS A 393 13.10 -15.82 -16.91
C HIS A 393 11.97 -14.79 -16.92
N SER A 394 11.02 -14.96 -16.01
CA SER A 394 9.96 -13.97 -15.77
C SER A 394 10.55 -12.87 -14.90
N VAL A 395 10.69 -11.67 -15.45
CA VAL A 395 11.22 -10.48 -14.76
C VAL A 395 10.06 -9.57 -14.38
N GLY A 396 10.20 -8.79 -13.31
CA GLY A 396 9.14 -7.88 -12.88
C GLY A 396 8.05 -8.56 -12.04
N PHE A 397 8.42 -9.63 -11.35
CA PHE A 397 7.67 -10.17 -10.23
C PHE A 397 8.20 -9.52 -8.94
N PRO A 398 7.38 -8.85 -8.10
CA PRO A 398 5.93 -8.73 -8.15
C PRO A 398 5.42 -7.43 -8.83
N ASP A 399 6.23 -6.68 -9.57
CA ASP A 399 5.85 -5.40 -10.18
C ASP A 399 4.54 -5.41 -10.98
N VAL A 400 4.24 -6.53 -11.66
CA VAL A 400 2.99 -6.72 -12.42
C VAL A 400 1.73 -6.61 -11.55
N MET A 401 1.85 -6.72 -10.23
CA MET A 401 0.76 -6.54 -9.27
C MET A 401 0.02 -5.21 -9.48
N VAL A 402 0.73 -4.13 -9.83
CA VAL A 402 0.18 -2.78 -10.04
C VAL A 402 -0.77 -2.73 -11.24
N VAL A 403 -0.66 -3.68 -12.16
CA VAL A 403 -1.55 -3.80 -13.33
C VAL A 403 -2.62 -4.86 -13.08
N VAL A 404 -2.22 -6.04 -12.61
CA VAL A 404 -3.09 -7.20 -12.49
C VAL A 404 -4.16 -7.00 -11.41
N ILE A 405 -3.78 -6.58 -10.19
CA ILE A 405 -4.73 -6.46 -9.08
C ILE A 405 -5.76 -5.36 -9.34
N PRO A 406 -5.37 -4.12 -9.72
CA PRO A 406 -6.35 -3.08 -10.03
C PRO A 406 -7.30 -3.46 -11.17
N HIS A 407 -6.84 -4.20 -12.18
CA HIS A 407 -7.72 -4.70 -13.25
C HIS A 407 -8.76 -5.69 -12.72
N LEU A 408 -8.35 -6.66 -11.90
CA LEU A 408 -9.27 -7.63 -11.31
C LEU A 408 -10.30 -6.95 -10.39
N CYS A 409 -9.86 -5.99 -9.56
CA CYS A 409 -10.70 -5.33 -8.57
C CYS A 409 -11.61 -4.23 -9.14
N PHE A 410 -11.11 -3.38 -10.05
CA PHE A 410 -11.83 -2.19 -10.53
C PHE A 410 -12.45 -2.36 -11.92
N VAL A 411 -12.11 -3.42 -12.65
CA VAL A 411 -12.71 -3.70 -13.96
C VAL A 411 -13.48 -5.01 -13.91
N VAL A 412 -12.81 -6.15 -13.64
CA VAL A 412 -13.46 -7.47 -13.75
C VAL A 412 -14.59 -7.66 -12.75
N LEU A 413 -14.36 -7.39 -11.47
CA LEU A 413 -15.36 -7.56 -10.42
C LEU A 413 -16.60 -6.63 -10.61
N PRO A 414 -16.44 -5.33 -10.96
CA PRO A 414 -17.56 -4.47 -11.33
C PRO A 414 -18.30 -4.94 -12.59
N VAL A 415 -17.60 -5.42 -13.63
CA VAL A 415 -18.23 -5.97 -14.83
C VAL A 415 -19.14 -7.15 -14.47
N LEU A 416 -18.64 -8.09 -13.65
CA LEU A 416 -19.45 -9.23 -13.17
C LEU A 416 -20.69 -8.77 -12.41
N SER A 417 -20.52 -7.81 -11.49
CA SER A 417 -21.61 -7.25 -10.70
C SER A 417 -22.68 -6.57 -11.57
N VAL A 418 -22.27 -5.75 -12.54
CA VAL A 418 -23.20 -5.03 -13.43
C VAL A 418 -23.87 -5.97 -14.42
N ILE A 419 -23.16 -6.98 -14.97
CA ILE A 419 -23.77 -8.01 -15.81
C ILE A 419 -24.81 -8.80 -15.01
N GLY A 420 -24.49 -9.20 -13.77
CA GLY A 420 -25.44 -9.85 -12.88
C GLY A 420 -26.70 -9.01 -12.65
N ALA A 421 -26.54 -7.72 -12.36
CA ALA A 421 -27.65 -6.79 -12.17
C ALA A 421 -28.49 -6.57 -13.45
N LEU A 422 -27.86 -6.49 -14.62
CA LEU A 422 -28.56 -6.37 -15.91
C LEU A 422 -29.41 -7.61 -16.22
N VAL A 423 -28.88 -8.80 -15.94
CA VAL A 423 -29.60 -10.05 -16.16
C VAL A 423 -30.76 -10.19 -15.17
N ALA A 424 -30.55 -9.81 -13.91
CA ALA A 424 -31.58 -9.78 -12.88
C ALA A 424 -32.72 -8.79 -13.21
N GLU A 425 -32.38 -7.57 -13.63
CA GLU A 425 -33.38 -6.57 -14.09
C GLU A 425 -34.24 -7.13 -15.23
N ALA A 426 -33.60 -7.74 -16.23
CA ALA A 426 -34.30 -8.35 -17.34
C ALA A 426 -35.18 -9.54 -16.91
N GLY A 427 -34.75 -10.35 -15.93
CA GLY A 427 -35.57 -11.41 -15.33
C GLY A 427 -36.83 -10.85 -14.67
N MET A 428 -36.69 -9.84 -13.80
CA MET A 428 -37.80 -9.23 -13.09
C MET A 428 -38.79 -8.55 -14.04
N HIS A 429 -38.27 -7.91 -15.10
CA HIS A 429 -39.10 -7.26 -16.10
C HIS A 429 -39.97 -8.28 -16.86
N ARG A 430 -39.40 -9.44 -17.21
CA ARG A 430 -40.14 -10.54 -17.89
C ARG A 430 -41.23 -11.12 -16.99
N ASP A 431 -40.94 -11.33 -15.72
CA ASP A 431 -41.94 -11.84 -14.78
C ASP A 431 -43.06 -10.84 -14.54
N SER A 432 -42.74 -9.55 -14.46
CA SER A 432 -43.73 -8.47 -14.36
C SER A 432 -44.64 -8.39 -15.59
N LEU A 433 -44.07 -8.54 -16.81
CA LEU A 433 -44.84 -8.59 -18.06
C LEU A 433 -45.74 -9.84 -18.13
N ARG A 434 -45.26 -11.00 -17.67
CA ARG A 434 -46.08 -12.23 -17.59
C ARG A 434 -47.26 -12.08 -16.63
N LEU A 435 -47.06 -11.45 -15.47
CA LEU A 435 -48.13 -11.16 -14.52
C LEU A 435 -49.20 -10.19 -15.10
N LEU A 436 -48.79 -9.27 -15.97
CA LEU A 436 -49.68 -8.35 -16.70
C LEU A 436 -50.43 -9.06 -17.84
N SER A 437 -49.78 -9.98 -18.56
CA SER A 437 -50.36 -10.69 -19.70
C SER A 437 -51.30 -11.84 -19.29
N GLY A 438 -50.91 -12.62 -18.27
CA GLY A 438 -51.70 -13.77 -17.80
C GLY A 438 -53.02 -13.41 -17.12
N LYS A 439 -53.28 -12.11 -16.87
CA LYS A 439 -54.54 -11.65 -16.29
C LYS A 439 -55.62 -11.33 -17.34
N LYS A 440 -55.30 -11.40 -18.64
CA LYS A 440 -56.26 -11.11 -19.73
C LYS A 440 -57.00 -12.34 -20.26
N GLU A 441 -56.58 -13.56 -19.94
CA GLU A 441 -57.19 -14.78 -20.50
C GLU A 441 -58.25 -15.42 -19.58
N ASP A 442 -58.33 -15.05 -18.30
CA ASP A 442 -59.29 -15.64 -17.34
C ASP A 442 -60.54 -14.78 -17.09
N GLU A 443 -60.78 -13.70 -17.85
CA GLU A 443 -62.02 -12.89 -17.78
C GLU A 443 -63.08 -13.37 -18.78
N SER A 444 -63.46 -14.64 -18.67
CA SER A 444 -64.76 -15.12 -19.12
C SER A 444 -65.34 -16.10 -18.11
N ASP A 445 -65.53 -15.63 -16.87
CA ASP A 445 -66.61 -16.03 -15.95
C ASP A 445 -66.27 -15.65 -14.50
N ALA A 446 -66.70 -14.46 -14.04
CA ALA A 446 -67.24 -14.25 -12.68
C ALA A 446 -67.55 -12.77 -12.38
N LYS A 447 -68.85 -12.54 -12.12
CA LYS A 447 -69.54 -11.48 -11.36
C LYS A 447 -68.73 -10.34 -10.70
N LYS A 448 -69.20 -9.12 -11.04
CA LYS A 448 -69.22 -7.85 -10.29
C LYS A 448 -68.81 -7.90 -8.81
N GLY A 449 -67.74 -7.17 -8.48
CA GLY A 449 -67.47 -6.64 -7.14
C GLY A 449 -65.99 -6.45 -6.80
N SER A 450 -65.39 -5.31 -7.13
CA SER A 450 -64.34 -4.58 -6.36
C SER A 450 -63.40 -3.72 -7.25
N ASP A 451 -63.88 -2.57 -7.71
CA ASP A 451 -63.08 -1.65 -8.54
C ASP A 451 -61.95 -0.92 -7.77
N SER A 452 -61.90 -0.96 -6.44
CA SER A 452 -60.89 -0.24 -5.65
C SER A 452 -59.59 -1.02 -5.40
N LEU A 453 -59.61 -2.36 -5.44
CA LEU A 453 -58.45 -3.22 -5.15
C LEU A 453 -57.61 -3.51 -6.41
N ILE A 454 -58.24 -3.41 -7.59
CA ILE A 454 -57.61 -3.58 -8.90
C ILE A 454 -56.73 -2.35 -9.23
N HIS A 455 -57.19 -1.14 -8.88
CA HIS A 455 -56.46 0.11 -9.18
C HIS A 455 -55.15 0.24 -8.37
N GLY A 456 -55.14 -0.16 -7.09
CA GLY A 456 -53.93 -0.14 -6.25
C GLY A 456 -52.84 -1.14 -6.66
N LYS A 457 -53.21 -2.33 -7.15
CA LYS A 457 -52.26 -3.32 -7.70
C LYS A 457 -51.71 -2.90 -9.07
N ASN A 458 -52.53 -2.26 -9.91
CA ASN A 458 -52.10 -1.79 -11.23
C ASN A 458 -51.11 -0.60 -11.11
N CYS A 459 -51.36 0.31 -10.16
CA CYS A 459 -50.45 1.43 -9.88
C CYS A 459 -49.07 0.96 -9.36
N ASN A 460 -49.04 -0.05 -8.48
CA ASN A 460 -47.79 -0.67 -8.01
C ASN A 460 -47.02 -1.38 -9.14
N SER A 461 -47.72 -2.00 -10.10
CA SER A 461 -47.12 -2.65 -11.28
C SER A 461 -46.50 -1.62 -12.24
N ILE A 462 -47.21 -0.52 -12.52
CA ILE A 462 -46.73 0.57 -13.38
C ILE A 462 -45.55 1.30 -12.73
N MET A 463 -45.61 1.56 -11.41
CA MET A 463 -44.50 2.13 -10.64
C MET A 463 -43.28 1.19 -10.64
N GLY A 464 -43.49 -0.13 -10.56
CA GLY A 464 -42.43 -1.13 -10.70
C GLY A 464 -41.77 -1.12 -12.09
N LEU A 465 -42.55 -0.97 -13.16
CA LEU A 465 -42.05 -0.85 -14.53
C LEU A 465 -41.27 0.45 -14.77
N LEU A 466 -41.73 1.57 -14.19
CA LEU A 466 -41.02 2.84 -14.23
C LEU A 466 -39.71 2.74 -13.45
N CYS A 467 -39.74 2.15 -12.25
CA CYS A 467 -38.54 1.90 -11.43
C CYS A 467 -37.53 1.01 -12.18
N ALA A 468 -37.98 -0.06 -12.84
CA ALA A 468 -37.12 -0.92 -13.67
C ALA A 468 -36.45 -0.14 -14.82
N ARG A 469 -37.17 0.77 -15.48
CA ARG A 469 -36.61 1.65 -16.50
C ARG A 469 -35.54 2.60 -15.95
N TRP A 470 -35.72 3.13 -14.74
CA TRP A 470 -34.71 3.96 -14.06
C TRP A 470 -33.49 3.14 -13.64
N ILE A 471 -33.69 1.94 -13.08
CA ILE A 471 -32.62 1.01 -12.73
C ILE A 471 -31.79 0.65 -13.97
N ARG A 472 -32.43 0.38 -15.10
CA ARG A 472 -31.72 0.08 -16.35
C ARG A 472 -30.89 1.26 -16.85
N LYS A 473 -31.41 2.49 -16.77
CA LYS A 473 -30.63 3.70 -17.11
C LYS A 473 -29.41 3.84 -16.20
N LEU A 474 -29.56 3.62 -14.89
CA LEU A 474 -28.46 3.63 -13.94
C LEU A 474 -27.41 2.57 -14.27
N LEU A 475 -27.82 1.34 -14.58
CA LEU A 475 -26.91 0.25 -14.97
C LEU A 475 -26.15 0.58 -16.27
N LEU A 476 -26.79 1.22 -17.25
CA LEU A 476 -26.11 1.67 -18.46
C LEU A 476 -25.07 2.75 -18.18
N VAL A 477 -25.35 3.70 -17.28
CA VAL A 477 -24.37 4.70 -16.83
C VAL A 477 -23.19 4.01 -16.15
N LEU A 478 -23.44 3.01 -15.30
CA LEU A 478 -22.38 2.22 -14.67
C LEU A 478 -21.53 1.45 -15.70
N CYS A 479 -22.14 0.87 -16.74
CA CYS A 479 -21.39 0.26 -17.85
C CYS A 479 -20.46 1.25 -18.54
N ILE A 480 -20.92 2.48 -18.80
CA ILE A 480 -20.10 3.54 -19.41
C ILE A 480 -18.94 3.90 -18.48
N MET A 481 -19.21 4.07 -17.18
CA MET A 481 -18.17 4.38 -16.19
C MET A 481 -17.09 3.30 -16.12
N ILE A 482 -17.48 2.02 -16.12
CA ILE A 482 -16.54 0.89 -16.13
C ILE A 482 -15.71 0.88 -17.42
N CYS A 483 -16.34 1.10 -18.58
CA CYS A 483 -15.62 1.23 -19.86
C CYS A 483 -14.61 2.38 -19.81
N CYS A 484 -14.98 3.54 -19.28
CA CYS A 484 -14.08 4.69 -19.13
C CYS A 484 -12.87 4.36 -18.24
N ILE A 485 -13.08 3.71 -17.10
CA ILE A 485 -11.99 3.26 -16.21
C ILE A 485 -11.06 2.29 -16.95
N HIS A 486 -11.62 1.31 -17.66
CA HIS A 486 -10.85 0.34 -18.45
C HIS A 486 -10.04 1.00 -19.56
N PHE A 487 -10.64 1.94 -20.31
CA PHE A 487 -9.94 2.68 -21.37
C PHE A 487 -8.84 3.59 -20.82
N LEU A 488 -9.04 4.22 -19.66
CA LEU A 488 -8.01 5.00 -18.98
C LEU A 488 -6.82 4.12 -18.57
N SER A 489 -7.09 2.93 -18.03
CA SER A 489 -6.06 1.93 -17.73
C SER A 489 -5.29 1.51 -18.99
N CYS A 490 -6.00 1.15 -20.08
CA CYS A 490 -5.39 0.80 -21.36
C CYS A 490 -4.54 1.93 -21.94
N ARG A 491 -5.00 3.18 -21.84
CA ARG A 491 -4.25 4.37 -22.29
C ARG A 491 -2.98 4.58 -21.47
N ALA A 492 -3.04 4.40 -20.16
CA ALA A 492 -1.88 4.50 -19.28
C ALA A 492 -0.82 3.45 -19.65
N LEU A 493 -1.23 2.20 -19.88
CA LEU A 493 -0.36 1.11 -20.32
C LEU A 493 0.22 1.35 -21.72
N SER A 494 -0.60 1.80 -22.66
CA SER A 494 -0.17 2.17 -24.02
C SER A 494 0.91 3.25 -24.00
N LYS A 495 0.75 4.28 -23.17
CA LYS A 495 1.74 5.35 -23.01
C LYS A 495 3.01 4.87 -22.30
N ALA A 496 2.87 4.02 -21.30
CA ALA A 496 3.99 3.50 -20.49
C ALA A 496 4.97 2.65 -21.32
N TYR A 497 4.43 1.78 -22.18
CA TYR A 497 5.21 0.79 -22.92
C TYR A 497 5.29 1.06 -24.43
N GLU A 498 4.85 2.24 -24.88
CA GLU A 498 4.80 2.63 -26.30
C GLU A 498 4.07 1.59 -27.18
N MET A 499 2.92 1.13 -26.69
CA MET A 499 2.14 0.06 -27.32
C MET A 499 0.89 0.59 -28.02
N ASN A 500 0.57 0.02 -29.19
CA ASN A 500 -0.75 0.19 -29.80
C ASN A 500 -1.76 -0.85 -29.24
N PRO A 501 -2.87 -0.43 -28.58
CA PRO A 501 -3.84 -1.33 -27.96
C PRO A 501 -4.48 -2.34 -28.91
N PHE A 502 -4.65 -1.98 -30.19
CA PHE A 502 -5.30 -2.84 -31.19
C PHE A 502 -4.36 -3.90 -31.77
N ILE A 503 -3.04 -3.68 -31.71
CA ILE A 503 -2.04 -4.58 -32.26
C ILE A 503 -1.44 -5.45 -31.14
N HIS A 504 -1.15 -4.82 -30.01
CA HIS A 504 -0.33 -5.42 -28.96
C HIS A 504 -1.13 -6.07 -27.83
N PHE A 505 -2.41 -5.69 -27.67
CA PHE A 505 -3.29 -6.30 -26.66
C PHE A 505 -4.79 -6.16 -27.03
N PRO A 506 -5.20 -6.64 -28.22
CA PRO A 506 -6.57 -6.47 -28.69
C PRO A 506 -7.59 -7.17 -27.77
N MET A 507 -7.27 -8.36 -27.27
CA MET A 507 -8.17 -9.11 -26.38
C MET A 507 -8.34 -8.40 -25.04
N TYR A 508 -7.27 -7.90 -24.43
CA TYR A 508 -7.35 -7.15 -23.16
C TYR A 508 -8.13 -5.83 -23.31
N SER A 509 -7.92 -5.09 -24.39
CA SER A 509 -8.57 -3.79 -24.60
C SER A 509 -10.05 -3.92 -24.98
N VAL A 510 -10.42 -4.89 -25.81
CA VAL A 510 -11.75 -4.96 -26.44
C VAL A 510 -12.71 -5.93 -25.73
N ALA A 511 -12.22 -6.94 -25.00
CA ALA A 511 -13.08 -7.97 -24.40
C ALA A 511 -14.10 -7.39 -23.39
N VAL A 512 -13.69 -6.49 -22.51
CA VAL A 512 -14.59 -5.90 -21.48
C VAL A 512 -15.74 -5.11 -22.12
N PRO A 513 -15.50 -4.14 -23.03
CA PRO A 513 -16.57 -3.46 -23.75
C PRO A 513 -17.49 -4.42 -24.51
N LEU A 514 -16.94 -5.44 -25.19
CA LEU A 514 -17.74 -6.41 -25.93
C LEU A 514 -18.65 -7.25 -25.02
N LEU A 515 -18.15 -7.68 -23.85
CA LEU A 515 -18.95 -8.42 -22.87
C LEU A 515 -20.11 -7.57 -22.36
N LEU A 516 -19.88 -6.29 -22.05
CA LEU A 516 -20.93 -5.38 -21.61
C LEU A 516 -21.96 -5.11 -22.72
N VAL A 517 -21.53 -4.86 -23.95
CA VAL A 517 -22.43 -4.66 -25.10
C VAL A 517 -23.26 -5.92 -25.37
N ASN A 518 -22.64 -7.09 -25.34
CA ASN A 518 -23.35 -8.37 -25.52
C ASN A 518 -24.38 -8.59 -24.40
N ALA A 519 -24.02 -8.30 -23.14
CA ALA A 519 -24.94 -8.38 -22.01
C ALA A 519 -26.14 -7.42 -22.19
N ILE A 520 -25.90 -6.15 -22.54
CA ILE A 520 -26.96 -5.16 -22.79
C ILE A 520 -27.87 -5.60 -23.95
N TYR A 521 -27.29 -6.08 -25.04
CA TYR A 521 -28.04 -6.52 -26.21
C TYR A 521 -28.97 -7.69 -25.85
N ARG A 522 -28.45 -8.71 -25.17
CA ARG A 522 -29.22 -9.91 -24.80
C ARG A 522 -30.31 -9.62 -23.77
N THR A 523 -30.02 -8.80 -22.77
CA THR A 523 -31.01 -8.38 -21.76
C THR A 523 -32.04 -7.40 -22.34
N SER A 524 -31.77 -6.73 -23.47
CA SER A 524 -32.75 -5.90 -24.19
C SER A 524 -33.69 -6.71 -25.07
N LYS A 525 -33.18 -7.76 -25.75
CA LYS A 525 -33.97 -8.61 -26.64
C LYS A 525 -34.97 -9.48 -25.87
N ALA A 526 -34.60 -9.90 -24.66
CA ALA A 526 -35.49 -10.67 -23.79
C ALA A 526 -36.77 -9.92 -23.36
N GLY A 527 -36.82 -8.59 -23.52
CA GLY A 527 -38.00 -7.76 -23.26
C GLY A 527 -38.82 -7.40 -24.51
N ARG A 528 -38.39 -7.74 -25.73
CA ARG A 528 -39.12 -7.44 -26.99
C ARG A 528 -39.86 -8.64 -27.59
N GLY A 529 -39.76 -9.82 -26.98
CA GLY A 529 -40.36 -11.07 -27.45
C GLY A 529 -41.57 -11.52 -26.63
N ALA A 530 -42.32 -10.58 -26.06
CA ALA A 530 -43.61 -10.81 -25.43
C ALA A 530 -44.67 -10.03 -26.20
#